data_AF-T1CSL4-F1
#
_entry.id   AF-T1CSL4-F1
#
_cell.length_a   1.000
_cell.length_b   1.000
_cell.length_c   1.000
_cell.angle_alpha   90.00
_cell.angle_beta   90.00
_cell.angle_gamma   90.00
#
_symmetry.space_group_name_H-M   'P 1'
#
loop_
_entity.id
_entity.type
_entity.pdbx_description
1 polymer ?
#
loop_
_entity_poly.entity_id
_entity_poly.type
_entity_poly.pdbx_seq_one_letter_code
_entity_poly.pdbx_strand_id
1 'polypeptide(L)' 'MVARLMVREADRAGMHHSVRELLATLAGIQETVLLYQGETGRPRARRMLTDIDPAAQRLYDLFGLDAYAPKR' A
#
# COMPACT_ATOMS: atom_id res chain seq x y z
N MET A 1 -10.46 7.63 16.48
CA MET A 1 -11.22 8.71 15.80
C MET A 1 -10.67 9.07 14.41
N VAL A 2 -9.46 8.62 14.01
CA VAL A 2 -8.83 8.89 12.70
C VAL A 2 -9.50 8.20 11.50
N ALA A 3 -9.95 6.94 11.63
CA ALA A 3 -10.48 6.21 10.48
C ALA A 3 -11.69 6.88 9.81
N ARG A 4 -12.57 7.54 10.59
CA ARG A 4 -13.69 8.31 10.03
C ARG A 4 -13.24 9.55 9.27
N LEU A 5 -12.12 10.16 9.66
CA LEU A 5 -11.53 11.27 8.91
C LEU A 5 -10.96 10.76 7.59
N MET A 6 -10.25 9.62 7.60
CA MET A 6 -9.73 9.00 6.38
C MET A 6 -10.85 8.64 5.40
N VAL A 7 -11.97 8.10 5.88
CA VAL A 7 -13.16 7.86 5.05
C VAL A 7 -13.67 9.16 4.44
N ARG A 8 -13.80 10.24 5.22
CA ARG A 8 -14.23 11.54 4.70
C ARG A 8 -13.28 12.09 3.63
N GLU A 9 -11.97 11.93 3.79
CA GLU A 9 -11.01 12.36 2.77
C GLU A 9 -11.06 11.47 1.52
N ALA A 10 -11.26 10.17 1.67
CA ALA A 10 -11.51 9.27 0.55
C ALA A 10 -12.81 9.66 -0.20
N ASP A 11 -13.88 9.98 0.51
CA ASP A 11 -15.14 10.46 -0.08
C ASP A 11 -14.94 11.74 -0.90
N ARG A 12 -14.15 12.69 -0.38
CA ARG A 12 -13.79 13.93 -1.09
C ARG A 12 -12.98 13.67 -2.36
N ALA A 13 -12.21 12.59 -2.39
CA ALA A 13 -11.49 12.12 -3.56
C ALA A 13 -12.35 11.24 -4.49
N GLY A 14 -13.65 11.11 -4.24
CA GLY A 14 -14.58 10.31 -5.04
C GLY A 14 -14.50 8.80 -4.77
N MET A 15 -13.93 8.39 -3.64
CA MET A 15 -13.83 7.00 -3.20
C MET A 15 -14.72 6.73 -2.00
N HIS A 16 -15.88 6.13 -2.26
CA HIS A 16 -16.86 5.80 -1.22
C HIS A 16 -16.53 4.47 -0.54
N HIS A 17 -16.22 4.54 0.75
CA HIS A 17 -15.89 3.36 1.55
C HIS A 17 -16.52 3.46 2.94
N SER A 18 -17.00 2.33 3.47
CA SER A 18 -17.16 2.18 4.91
C SER A 18 -15.78 2.19 5.59
N VAL A 19 -15.76 2.47 6.91
CA VAL A 19 -14.52 2.37 7.70
C VAL A 19 -13.91 0.96 7.60
N ARG A 20 -14.75 -0.09 7.57
CA ARG A 20 -14.28 -1.47 7.47
C ARG A 20 -13.59 -1.73 6.14
N GLU A 21 -14.20 -1.31 5.03
CA GLU A 21 -13.64 -1.50 3.70
C GLU A 21 -12.33 -0.74 3.55
N LEU A 22 -12.29 0.54 3.94
CA LEU A 22 -11.08 1.35 3.86
C LEU A 22 -9.91 0.71 4.63
N LEU A 23 -10.16 0.28 5.88
CA LEU A 23 -9.11 -0.33 6.69
C LEU A 23 -8.71 -1.72 6.17
N ALA A 24 -9.64 -2.50 5.64
CA ALA A 24 -9.34 -3.81 5.05
C ALA A 24 -8.48 -3.66 3.79
N THR A 25 -8.81 -2.72 2.91
CA THR A 25 -8.02 -2.43 1.70
C THR A 25 -6.62 -1.96 2.07
N LEU A 26 -6.49 -1.01 3.00
CA LEU A 26 -5.17 -0.54 3.45
C LEU A 26 -4.35 -1.63 4.15
N ALA A 27 -4.98 -2.51 4.93
CA ALA A 27 -4.31 -3.62 5.59
C ALA A 27 -3.86 -4.73 4.62
N GLY A 28 -4.47 -4.82 3.44
CA GLY A 28 -4.05 -5.72 2.37
C GLY A 28 -2.73 -5.30 1.73
N ILE A 29 -2.44 -3.99 1.69
CA ILE A 29 -1.18 -3.48 1.14
C ILE A 29 -0.03 -3.91 2.05
N GLN A 30 0.84 -4.77 1.53
CA GLN A 30 2.04 -5.23 2.23
C GLN A 30 3.26 -5.10 1.34
N GLU A 31 4.46 -5.25 1.92
CA GLU A 31 5.72 -5.30 1.18
C GLU A 31 6.31 -6.71 1.29
N THR A 32 6.69 -7.30 0.15
CA THR A 32 7.46 -8.55 0.11
C THR A 32 8.84 -8.30 -0.51
N VAL A 33 9.86 -8.97 0.04
CA VAL A 33 11.22 -9.01 -0.51
C VAL A 33 11.44 -10.36 -1.19
N LEU A 34 11.50 -10.35 -2.52
CA LEU A 34 11.90 -11.51 -3.30
C LEU A 34 13.42 -11.57 -3.38
N LEU A 35 14.02 -12.59 -2.77
CA LEU A 35 15.43 -12.91 -2.92
C LEU A 35 15.59 -13.94 -4.04
N TYR A 36 16.42 -13.65 -5.03
CA TYR A 36 16.74 -14.61 -6.08
C TYR A 36 18.24 -14.65 -6.36
N GLN A 37 18.75 -15.86 -6.55
CA GLN A 37 20.12 -16.14 -6.96
C GLN A 37 20.21 -16.05 -8.48
N GLY A 38 21.21 -15.32 -8.98
CA GLY A 38 21.61 -15.40 -10.39
C GLY A 38 22.61 -16.54 -10.60
N GLU A 39 23.03 -16.77 -11.85
CA GLU A 39 24.02 -17.82 -12.19
C GLU A 39 25.38 -17.60 -11.51
N THR A 40 25.75 -16.35 -11.21
CA THR A 40 26.96 -15.99 -10.45
C THR A 40 26.73 -14.70 -9.63
N GLY A 41 27.46 -14.55 -8.52
CA GLY A 41 27.53 -13.32 -7.72
C GLY A 41 26.60 -13.25 -6.49
N ARG A 42 26.43 -12.03 -5.95
CA ARG A 42 25.61 -11.77 -4.75
C ARG A 42 24.11 -11.89 -5.09
N PRO A 43 23.29 -12.58 -4.26
CA PRO A 43 21.85 -12.66 -4.46
C PRO A 43 21.21 -11.29 -4.57
N ARG A 44 20.28 -11.18 -5.52
CA ARG A 44 19.53 -9.95 -5.76
C ARG A 44 18.27 -9.95 -4.92
N ALA A 45 17.93 -8.78 -4.39
CA ALA A 45 16.69 -8.54 -3.68
C ALA A 45 15.82 -7.61 -4.52
N ARG A 46 14.56 -7.98 -4.73
CA ARG A 46 13.53 -7.12 -5.30
C ARG A 46 12.44 -6.92 -4.26
N ARG A 47 12.13 -5.66 -3.95
CA ARG A 47 10.98 -5.30 -3.11
C ARG A 47 9.77 -5.04 -4.01
N MET A 48 8.60 -5.45 -3.56
CA MET A 48 7.34 -5.24 -4.28
C MET A 48 6.19 -5.11 -3.28
N LEU A 49 5.29 -4.16 -3.54
CA LEU A 49 4.01 -4.08 -2.83
C LEU A 49 3.06 -5.16 -3.34
N THR A 50 2.35 -5.82 -2.43
CA THR A 50 1.33 -6.83 -2.73
C THR A 50 -0.08 -6.26 -2.58
N ASP A 51 -1.06 -6.94 -3.18
CA ASP A 51 -2.50 -6.61 -3.12
C ASP A 51 -2.83 -5.15 -3.49
N ILE A 52 -2.08 -4.59 -4.44
CA ILE A 52 -2.26 -3.22 -4.92
C ILE A 52 -3.21 -3.18 -6.14
N ASP A 53 -4.47 -3.53 -5.89
CA ASP A 53 -5.54 -3.34 -6.87
C ASP A 53 -5.78 -1.82 -7.14
N PRO A 54 -6.57 -1.44 -8.16
CA PRO A 54 -6.76 -0.03 -8.49
C PRO A 54 -7.35 0.83 -7.35
N ALA A 55 -8.15 0.26 -6.45
CA ALA A 55 -8.66 0.99 -5.30
C ALA A 55 -7.59 1.17 -4.22
N ALA A 56 -6.83 0.10 -3.94
CA ALA A 56 -5.69 0.12 -3.03
C ALA A 56 -4.61 1.11 -3.48
N GLN A 57 -4.27 1.14 -4.78
CA GLN A 57 -3.30 2.09 -5.33
C GLN A 57 -3.75 3.54 -5.12
N ARG A 58 -5.02 3.87 -5.40
CA ARG A 58 -5.51 5.23 -5.18
C ARG A 58 -5.52 5.63 -3.71
N LEU A 59 -5.84 4.72 -2.79
CA LEU A 59 -5.76 5.00 -1.35
C LEU A 59 -4.31 5.15 -0.88
N TYR A 60 -3.38 4.35 -1.43
CA TYR A 60 -1.95 4.47 -1.20
C TYR A 60 -1.43 5.86 -1.59
N ASP A 61 -1.81 6.32 -2.79
CA ASP A 61 -1.42 7.63 -3.31
C ASP A 61 -2.09 8.77 -2.53
N LEU A 62 -3.40 8.65 -2.24
CA LEU A 62 -4.16 9.67 -1.51
C LEU A 62 -3.57 9.95 -0.12
N PHE A 63 -3.14 8.91 0.58
CA PHE A 63 -2.57 9.04 1.93
C PHE A 63 -1.04 9.19 1.94
N GLY A 64 -0.39 9.27 0.78
CA GLY A 64 1.06 9.47 0.67
C GLY A 64 1.85 8.40 1.42
N LEU A 65 1.46 7.14 1.29
CA LEU A 65 2.05 6.05 2.08
C LEU A 65 3.50 5.74 1.66
N ASP A 66 3.91 6.20 0.48
CA ASP A 66 5.30 6.16 0.00
C ASP A 66 6.27 6.90 0.94
N ALA A 67 5.80 7.95 1.62
CA ALA A 67 6.60 8.68 2.60
C ALA A 67 7.07 7.79 3.77
N TYR A 68 6.35 6.71 4.05
CA TYR A 68 6.62 5.74 5.11
C TYR A 68 7.26 4.45 4.58
N ALA A 69 7.56 4.37 3.28
CA ALA A 69 8.25 3.23 2.72
C ALA A 69 9.65 3.08 3.36
N PRO A 70 10.13 1.85 3.62
CA PRO A 70 11.41 1.65 4.28
C PRO A 70 12.56 2.23 3.44
N LYS A 71 13.22 3.25 4.00
CA LYS A 71 14.40 3.87 3.39
C LYS A 71 15.61 2.95 3.57
N ARG A 72 16.48 2.94 2.57
CA ARG A 72 17.60 2.00 2.42
C ARG A 72 18.68 2.19 3.48
#